data_AF-A0A1Z4N7N3-F1
#
_entry.id   AF-A0A1Z4N7N3-F1
#
_cell.length_a   1.000
_cell.length_b   1.000
_cell.length_c   1.000
_cell.angle_alpha   90.00
_cell.angle_beta   90.00
_cell.angle_gamma   90.00
#
_symmetry.space_group_name_H-M   'P 1'
#
loop_
_entity.id
_entity.type
_entity.pdbx_description
1 polymer ?
#
loop_
_entity_poly.entity_id
_entity_poly.type
_entity_poly.pdbx_seq_one_letter_code
_entity_poly.pdbx_strand_id
1 'polypeptide(L)'
;MAKTSEQTFFKFIKSPLNYPVSVYLGLGIIFAVFIRWLCIPNKSVDYKYFLAPWYDFIASHGGFSALKYGFADYTPPYLYWILIAATLLSGLPKILGIKLFAMSMDFVCAFFTYKIVKLKYPAGRMAIFAFLAVILSPTVIYNSSLWGQCDVIYTTGLVACVYFLSIYKQIPALISFGVAVSFKLQAMFLAPLLLIMVLKKRISWYFLPIVPLVYVILMLPAWFAGRPMPDLLLVYFNQANKYKELAKGSPNLYQWIPNDFYNIVVPIGLALTVAAMLLLAYLVVFKNRLEITQDRLIHLATISVLFMPYILPKMHERYFYPADILSIIFAFYFPQYRWVAISVQLASFFGYLGTPIYIKLFAFPLGFTLWFIVRHCDMIYPKLKAKIS
;
A
#
# COMPACT_ATOMS: atom_id res chain seq x y z
N MET A 1 14.19 33.32 -47.01
CA MET A 1 12.98 32.65 -46.48
C MET A 1 13.25 31.47 -45.54
N ALA A 2 14.50 31.06 -45.25
CA ALA A 2 14.79 29.88 -44.41
C ALA A 2 14.96 30.14 -42.90
N LYS A 3 15.15 31.40 -42.44
CA LYS A 3 15.35 31.72 -41.00
C LYS A 3 14.06 31.79 -40.17
N THR A 4 12.90 31.89 -40.82
CA THR A 4 11.60 32.05 -40.15
C THR A 4 10.99 30.71 -39.70
N SER A 5 11.32 29.58 -40.34
CA SER A 5 10.75 28.28 -39.96
C SER A 5 11.43 27.67 -38.70
N GLU A 6 12.75 27.82 -38.55
CA GLU A 6 13.46 27.36 -37.35
C GLU A 6 13.02 28.09 -36.08
N GLN A 7 12.84 29.41 -36.14
CA GLN A 7 12.34 30.18 -34.98
C GLN A 7 10.91 29.80 -34.60
N THR A 8 10.09 29.36 -35.55
CA THR A 8 8.71 28.89 -35.31
C THR A 8 8.71 27.50 -34.68
N PHE A 9 9.59 26.61 -35.14
CA PHE A 9 9.78 25.26 -34.59
C PHE A 9 10.31 25.30 -33.14
N PHE A 10 11.30 26.16 -32.85
CA PHE A 10 11.81 26.35 -31.49
C PHE A 10 10.83 27.07 -30.55
N LYS A 11 9.90 27.89 -31.07
CA LYS A 11 8.79 28.45 -30.27
C LYS A 11 7.77 27.37 -29.89
N PHE A 12 7.53 26.39 -30.76
CA PHE A 12 6.63 25.26 -30.49
C PHE A 12 7.18 24.35 -29.37
N ILE A 13 8.50 24.15 -29.34
CA ILE A 13 9.19 23.37 -28.30
C ILE A 13 9.28 24.12 -26.95
N LYS A 14 9.22 25.45 -26.96
CA LYS A 14 9.33 26.29 -25.75
C LYS A 14 8.01 26.74 -25.13
N SER A 15 6.85 26.37 -25.69
CA SER A 15 5.60 26.54 -24.95
C SER A 15 5.54 25.39 -23.93
N PRO A 16 5.63 25.63 -22.61
CA PRO A 16 5.19 24.61 -21.66
C PRO A 16 3.73 24.37 -22.03
N LEU A 17 3.41 23.18 -22.53
CA LEU A 17 2.07 22.75 -22.96
C LEU A 17 1.04 23.27 -21.94
N ASN A 18 0.44 24.44 -22.19
CA ASN A 18 -0.35 25.15 -21.18
C ASN A 18 -1.82 24.70 -21.24
N TYR A 19 -2.01 23.40 -21.43
CA TYR A 19 -3.33 22.82 -21.57
C TYR A 19 -4.06 22.86 -20.22
N PRO A 20 -5.40 22.95 -20.24
CA PRO A 20 -6.22 22.78 -19.06
C PRO A 20 -5.86 21.50 -18.32
N VAL A 21 -5.89 21.53 -16.98
CA VAL A 21 -5.54 20.37 -16.15
C VAL A 21 -6.43 19.15 -16.43
N SER A 22 -7.64 19.37 -16.94
CA SER A 22 -8.56 18.33 -17.40
C SER A 22 -7.99 17.51 -18.56
N VAL A 23 -7.21 18.12 -19.45
CA VAL A 23 -6.58 17.42 -20.59
C VAL A 23 -5.52 16.43 -20.08
N TYR A 24 -4.66 16.87 -19.15
CA TYR A 24 -3.67 16.00 -18.50
C TYR A 24 -4.33 14.82 -17.78
N LEU A 25 -5.42 15.08 -17.06
CA LEU A 25 -6.18 14.03 -16.38
C LEU A 25 -6.78 13.03 -17.38
N GLY A 26 -7.43 13.51 -18.43
CA GLY A 26 -8.04 12.67 -19.46
C GLY A 26 -7.01 11.80 -20.18
N LEU A 27 -5.93 12.40 -20.69
CA LEU A 27 -4.85 11.67 -21.35
C LEU A 27 -4.17 10.67 -20.40
N GLY A 28 -3.93 11.08 -19.15
CA GLY A 28 -3.31 10.22 -18.14
C GLY A 28 -4.17 9.00 -17.80
N ILE A 29 -5.50 9.17 -17.67
CA ILE A 29 -6.43 8.05 -17.45
C ILE A 29 -6.46 7.12 -18.66
N ILE A 30 -6.59 7.67 -19.88
CA ILE A 30 -6.60 6.87 -21.12
C ILE A 30 -5.32 6.04 -21.21
N PHE A 31 -4.17 6.67 -20.97
CA PHE A 31 -2.88 6.00 -21.00
C PHE A 31 -2.75 4.93 -19.91
N ALA A 32 -3.20 5.22 -18.69
CA ALA A 32 -3.19 4.28 -17.57
C ALA A 32 -4.07 3.05 -17.82
N VAL A 33 -5.24 3.23 -18.44
CA VAL A 33 -6.15 2.15 -18.84
C VAL A 33 -5.54 1.34 -19.98
N PHE A 34 -4.96 2.01 -20.98
CA PHE A 34 -4.31 1.36 -22.12
C PHE A 34 -3.15 0.46 -21.69
N ILE A 35 -2.24 0.95 -20.82
CA ILE A 35 -1.14 0.11 -20.32
C ILE A 35 -1.67 -1.10 -19.56
N ARG A 36 -2.66 -0.92 -18.67
CA ARG A 36 -3.27 -2.03 -17.94
C ARG A 36 -3.90 -3.06 -18.87
N TRP A 37 -4.55 -2.60 -19.94
CA TRP A 37 -5.11 -3.46 -20.97
C TRP A 37 -4.04 -4.33 -21.64
N LEU A 38 -2.89 -3.75 -21.99
CA LEU A 38 -1.74 -4.50 -22.52
C LEU A 38 -1.19 -5.54 -21.52
N CYS A 39 -1.31 -5.29 -20.22
CA CYS A 39 -0.84 -6.19 -19.16
C CYS A 39 -1.79 -7.35 -18.84
N ILE A 40 -3.07 -7.29 -19.25
CA ILE A 40 -4.09 -8.31 -18.93
C ILE A 40 -3.63 -9.73 -19.26
N PRO A 41 -3.09 -10.04 -20.47
CA PRO A 41 -2.78 -11.41 -20.86
C PRO A 41 -1.70 -12.10 -20.00
N ASN A 42 -0.89 -11.33 -19.26
CA ASN A 42 0.21 -11.88 -18.47
C ASN A 42 -0.30 -12.76 -17.31
N LYS A 43 0.14 -14.02 -17.26
CA LYS A 43 -0.22 -15.00 -16.23
C LYS A 43 0.94 -15.17 -15.25
N SER A 44 0.86 -14.51 -14.09
CA SER A 44 1.83 -14.68 -13.00
C SER A 44 1.79 -16.09 -12.40
N VAL A 45 2.81 -16.42 -11.61
CA VAL A 45 2.84 -17.66 -10.82
C VAL A 45 1.61 -17.74 -9.92
N ASP A 46 1.32 -16.68 -9.16
CA ASP A 46 0.17 -16.66 -8.25
C ASP A 46 -1.17 -16.79 -9.00
N TYR A 47 -1.28 -16.21 -10.20
CA TYR A 47 -2.46 -16.41 -11.04
C TYR A 47 -2.66 -17.89 -11.40
N LYS A 48 -1.61 -18.57 -11.84
CA LYS A 48 -1.68 -19.96 -12.32
C LYS A 48 -1.97 -20.96 -11.19
N TYR A 49 -1.35 -20.76 -10.03
CA TYR A 49 -1.39 -21.74 -8.94
C TYR A 49 -2.42 -21.42 -7.85
N PHE A 50 -2.92 -20.18 -7.77
CA PHE A 50 -3.89 -19.78 -6.75
C PHE A 50 -5.14 -19.18 -7.38
N LEU A 51 -5.05 -18.03 -8.05
CA LEU A 51 -6.23 -17.25 -8.41
C LEU A 51 -7.14 -17.95 -9.43
N ALA A 52 -6.57 -18.55 -10.49
CA ALA A 52 -7.34 -19.28 -11.47
C ALA A 52 -7.95 -20.58 -10.91
N PRO A 53 -7.21 -21.43 -10.16
CA PRO A 53 -7.80 -22.57 -9.46
C PRO A 53 -8.92 -22.18 -8.48
N TRP A 54 -8.79 -21.08 -7.74
CA TRP A 54 -9.84 -20.59 -6.84
C TRP A 54 -11.11 -20.19 -7.59
N TYR A 55 -10.95 -19.48 -8.70
CA TYR A 55 -12.06 -19.16 -9.59
C TYR A 55 -12.77 -20.44 -10.08
N ASP A 56 -11.99 -21.41 -10.56
CA ASP A 56 -12.53 -22.67 -11.10
C ASP A 56 -13.22 -23.51 -10.02
N PHE A 57 -12.67 -23.51 -8.81
CA PHE A 57 -13.29 -24.14 -7.66
C PHE A 57 -14.65 -23.49 -7.35
N ILE A 58 -14.72 -22.17 -7.30
CA ILE A 58 -15.99 -21.47 -7.05
C ILE A 58 -17.02 -21.76 -8.16
N ALA A 59 -16.61 -21.69 -9.42
CA ALA A 59 -17.49 -21.95 -10.56
C ALA A 59 -18.04 -23.38 -10.55
N SER A 60 -17.23 -24.37 -10.20
CA SER A 60 -17.62 -25.79 -10.15
C SER A 60 -18.39 -26.20 -8.89
N HIS A 61 -18.33 -25.40 -7.81
CA HIS A 61 -18.94 -25.73 -6.51
C HIS A 61 -20.16 -24.86 -6.18
N GLY A 62 -20.89 -24.40 -7.21
CA GLY A 62 -22.16 -23.70 -7.06
C GLY A 62 -22.04 -22.24 -6.59
N GLY A 63 -20.93 -21.57 -6.91
CA GLY A 63 -20.76 -20.15 -6.61
C GLY A 63 -20.66 -19.89 -5.11
N PHE A 64 -21.68 -19.27 -4.53
CA PHE A 64 -21.67 -18.86 -3.11
C PHE A 64 -21.43 -20.04 -2.15
N SER A 65 -22.01 -21.21 -2.46
CA SER A 65 -21.84 -22.44 -1.68
C SER A 65 -20.39 -22.92 -1.59
N ALA A 66 -19.51 -22.50 -2.49
CA ALA A 66 -18.09 -22.84 -2.46
C ALA A 66 -17.37 -22.23 -1.25
N LEU A 67 -17.87 -21.11 -0.72
CA LEU A 67 -17.24 -20.38 0.39
C LEU A 67 -17.21 -21.16 1.71
N LYS A 68 -18.01 -22.22 1.84
CA LYS A 68 -17.99 -23.13 2.99
C LYS A 68 -16.68 -23.92 3.11
N TYR A 69 -15.97 -24.10 1.99
CA TYR A 69 -14.74 -24.88 1.92
C TYR A 69 -13.48 -24.01 2.14
N GLY A 70 -12.44 -24.62 2.72
CA GLY A 70 -11.12 -24.01 2.92
C GLY A 70 -10.18 -24.14 1.71
N PHE A 71 -10.62 -23.76 0.50
CA PHE A 71 -9.86 -23.98 -0.75
C PHE A 71 -8.77 -22.93 -1.04
N ALA A 72 -8.78 -21.81 -0.31
CA ALA A 72 -7.89 -20.67 -0.53
C ALA A 72 -7.19 -20.25 0.76
N ASP A 73 -6.01 -19.65 0.61
CA ASP A 73 -5.22 -19.13 1.73
C ASP A 73 -5.42 -17.62 1.95
N TYR A 74 -6.38 -17.01 1.28
CA TYR A 74 -6.80 -15.62 1.53
C TYR A 74 -8.00 -15.57 2.47
N THR A 75 -8.18 -14.42 3.12
CA THR A 75 -9.42 -14.17 3.86
C THR A 75 -10.61 -14.07 2.92
N PRO A 76 -11.81 -14.44 3.38
CA PRO A 76 -13.05 -14.35 2.62
C PRO A 76 -13.32 -13.04 1.86
N PRO A 77 -12.99 -11.83 2.36
CA PRO A 77 -13.30 -10.59 1.65
C PRO A 77 -12.72 -10.53 0.23
N TYR A 78 -11.53 -11.10 0.00
CA TYR A 78 -11.01 -11.22 -1.36
C TYR A 78 -11.70 -12.34 -2.15
N LEU A 79 -12.05 -13.44 -1.51
CA LEU A 79 -12.77 -14.55 -2.15
C LEU A 79 -14.17 -14.14 -2.63
N TYR A 80 -14.80 -13.15 -1.99
CA TYR A 80 -16.06 -12.58 -2.47
C TYR A 80 -15.88 -11.89 -3.83
N TRP A 81 -14.73 -11.28 -4.09
CA TRP A 81 -14.43 -10.79 -5.43
C TRP A 81 -14.26 -11.94 -6.42
N ILE A 82 -13.49 -12.97 -6.07
CA ILE A 82 -13.30 -14.14 -6.95
C ILE A 82 -14.66 -14.81 -7.23
N LEU A 83 -15.57 -14.82 -6.25
CA LEU A 83 -16.96 -15.26 -6.43
C LEU A 83 -17.72 -14.41 -7.45
N ILE A 84 -17.65 -13.09 -7.34
CA ILE A 84 -18.27 -12.17 -8.31
C ILE A 84 -17.68 -12.42 -9.71
N ALA A 85 -16.36 -12.56 -9.81
CA ALA A 85 -15.68 -12.86 -11.05
C ALA A 85 -16.17 -14.18 -11.66
N ALA A 86 -16.29 -15.23 -10.84
CA ALA A 86 -16.67 -16.58 -11.26
C ALA A 86 -18.16 -16.76 -11.58
N THR A 87 -19.03 -15.86 -11.10
CA THR A 87 -20.48 -15.97 -11.27
C THR A 87 -21.01 -14.83 -12.15
N LEU A 88 -21.06 -13.62 -11.60
CA LEU A 88 -21.65 -12.43 -12.24
C LEU A 88 -20.86 -11.95 -13.45
N LEU A 89 -19.53 -12.15 -13.47
CA LEU A 89 -18.66 -11.74 -14.57
C LEU A 89 -18.12 -12.91 -15.39
N SER A 90 -18.78 -14.07 -15.31
CA SER A 90 -18.32 -15.29 -15.98
C SER A 90 -18.29 -15.21 -17.51
N GLY A 91 -19.01 -14.25 -18.11
CA GLY A 91 -18.95 -13.94 -19.54
C GLY A 91 -17.67 -13.19 -19.96
N LEU A 92 -16.89 -12.65 -19.02
CA LEU A 92 -15.59 -12.06 -19.32
C LEU A 92 -14.49 -13.13 -19.34
N PRO A 93 -13.36 -12.89 -20.04
CA PRO A 93 -12.19 -13.72 -19.86
C PRO A 93 -11.80 -13.81 -18.37
N LYS A 94 -11.68 -15.04 -17.85
CA LYS A 94 -11.35 -15.32 -16.43
C LYS A 94 -10.26 -14.42 -15.85
N ILE A 95 -9.16 -14.26 -16.60
CA ILE A 95 -8.02 -13.42 -16.18
C ILE A 95 -8.39 -11.95 -16.00
N LEU A 96 -9.24 -11.42 -16.89
CA LEU A 96 -9.75 -10.06 -16.78
C LEU A 96 -10.66 -9.95 -15.56
N GLY A 97 -11.62 -10.87 -15.39
CA GLY A 97 -12.53 -10.88 -14.24
C GLY A 97 -11.79 -10.88 -12.90
N ILE A 98 -10.73 -11.68 -12.77
CA ILE A 98 -9.90 -11.72 -11.57
C ILE A 98 -9.13 -10.40 -11.36
N LYS A 99 -8.42 -9.90 -12.38
CA LYS A 99 -7.57 -8.71 -12.27
C LYS A 99 -8.34 -7.40 -12.10
N LEU A 100 -9.59 -7.35 -12.57
CA LEU A 100 -10.38 -6.14 -12.64
C LEU A 100 -10.52 -5.43 -11.28
N PHE A 101 -10.66 -6.15 -10.18
CA PHE A 101 -10.77 -5.53 -8.85
C PHE A 101 -9.56 -4.72 -8.46
N ALA A 102 -8.37 -5.32 -8.56
CA ALA A 102 -7.14 -4.63 -8.21
C ALA A 102 -6.93 -3.43 -9.15
N MET A 103 -7.14 -3.61 -10.46
CA MET A 103 -7.04 -2.52 -11.42
C MET A 103 -7.99 -1.36 -11.13
N SER A 104 -9.24 -1.65 -10.72
CA SER A 104 -10.20 -0.60 -10.31
C SER A 104 -9.78 0.07 -9.00
N MET A 105 -9.25 -0.70 -8.04
CA MET A 105 -8.80 -0.18 -6.75
C MET A 105 -7.57 0.72 -6.87
N ASP A 106 -6.75 0.60 -7.92
CA ASP A 106 -5.71 1.60 -8.24
C ASP A 106 -6.28 3.02 -8.34
N PHE A 107 -7.43 3.17 -9.01
CA PHE A 107 -8.08 4.48 -9.19
C PHE A 107 -8.72 4.98 -7.89
N VAL A 108 -9.25 4.08 -7.05
CA VAL A 108 -9.80 4.44 -5.73
C VAL A 108 -8.66 4.87 -4.79
N CYS A 109 -7.54 4.16 -4.80
CA CYS A 109 -6.33 4.53 -4.06
C CYS A 109 -5.81 5.91 -4.51
N ALA A 110 -5.74 6.14 -5.82
CA ALA A 110 -5.36 7.42 -6.40
C ALA A 110 -6.36 8.54 -6.04
N PHE A 111 -7.65 8.24 -5.94
CA PHE A 111 -8.66 9.19 -5.48
C PHE A 111 -8.43 9.62 -4.03
N PHE A 112 -8.16 8.69 -3.11
CA PHE A 112 -7.82 9.07 -1.73
C PHE A 112 -6.49 9.83 -1.66
N THR A 113 -5.52 9.50 -2.52
CA THR A 113 -4.28 10.26 -2.68
C THR A 113 -4.56 11.70 -3.14
N TYR A 114 -5.40 11.88 -4.15
CA TYR A 114 -5.91 13.19 -4.57
C TYR A 114 -6.52 13.95 -3.40
N LYS A 115 -7.41 13.29 -2.64
CA LYS A 115 -8.11 13.91 -1.51
C LYS A 115 -7.13 14.39 -0.43
N ILE A 116 -6.10 13.60 -0.12
CA ILE A 116 -5.05 13.99 0.83
C ILE A 116 -4.24 15.18 0.30
N VAL A 117 -3.79 15.15 -0.95
CA VAL A 117 -2.96 16.24 -1.52
C VAL A 117 -3.79 17.52 -1.70
N LYS A 118 -5.09 17.41 -1.98
CA LYS A 118 -6.04 18.54 -2.09
C LYS A 118 -6.17 19.32 -0.79
N LEU A 119 -6.00 18.68 0.37
CA LEU A 119 -6.02 19.37 1.67
C LEU A 119 -4.83 20.35 1.82
N LYS A 120 -3.66 20.03 1.25
CA LYS A 120 -2.49 20.92 1.22
C LYS A 120 -2.54 21.93 0.08
N TYR A 121 -3.10 21.53 -1.05
CA TYR A 121 -3.24 22.37 -2.25
C TYR A 121 -4.72 22.48 -2.65
N PRO A 122 -5.53 23.35 -1.99
CA PRO A 122 -6.96 23.49 -2.27
C PRO A 122 -7.27 23.92 -3.70
N ALA A 123 -6.36 24.63 -4.36
CA ALA A 123 -6.46 25.03 -5.76
C ALA A 123 -5.26 24.51 -6.58
N GLY A 124 -5.40 24.53 -7.90
CA GLY A 124 -4.34 24.16 -8.83
C GLY A 124 -4.26 22.67 -9.16
N ARG A 125 -3.10 22.26 -9.70
CA ARG A 125 -2.92 20.98 -10.41
C ARG A 125 -2.30 19.86 -9.57
N MET A 126 -1.79 20.18 -8.39
CA MET A 126 -0.97 19.25 -7.59
C MET A 126 -1.73 17.98 -7.17
N ALA A 127 -2.98 18.10 -6.73
CA ALA A 127 -3.78 16.94 -6.37
C ALA A 127 -4.05 16.02 -7.57
N ILE A 128 -4.24 16.60 -8.77
CA ILE A 128 -4.42 15.84 -10.02
C ILE A 128 -3.10 15.14 -10.40
N PHE A 129 -1.96 15.82 -10.27
CA PHE A 129 -0.67 15.19 -10.50
C PHE A 129 -0.38 14.06 -9.50
N ALA A 130 -0.82 14.18 -8.26
CA ALA A 130 -0.71 13.10 -7.28
C ALA A 130 -1.58 11.88 -7.65
N PHE A 131 -2.80 12.12 -8.13
CA PHE A 131 -3.65 11.07 -8.70
C PHE A 131 -2.95 10.35 -9.86
N LEU A 132 -2.47 11.11 -10.84
CA LEU A 132 -1.77 10.58 -12.01
C LEU A 132 -0.50 9.82 -11.63
N ALA A 133 0.27 10.32 -10.67
CA ALA A 133 1.49 9.68 -10.18
C ALA A 133 1.22 8.28 -9.59
N VAL A 134 0.06 8.08 -8.94
CA VAL A 134 -0.33 6.76 -8.44
C VAL A 134 -0.74 5.84 -9.59
N ILE A 135 -1.69 6.23 -10.44
CA ILE A 135 -2.19 5.33 -11.49
C ILE A 135 -1.16 4.99 -12.57
N LEU A 136 -0.14 5.85 -12.75
CA LEU A 136 0.97 5.64 -13.68
C LEU A 136 2.24 5.11 -13.01
N SER A 137 2.21 4.84 -11.71
CA SER A 137 3.37 4.29 -11.01
C SER A 137 3.71 2.89 -11.54
N PRO A 138 5.00 2.59 -11.78
CA PRO A 138 5.43 1.27 -12.24
C PRO A 138 5.00 0.15 -11.28
N THR A 139 5.17 0.31 -9.97
CA THR A 139 4.82 -0.70 -8.97
C THR A 139 3.31 -0.95 -8.91
N VAL A 140 2.49 0.10 -9.07
CA VAL A 140 1.04 0.01 -9.14
C VAL A 140 0.59 -0.81 -10.35
N ILE A 141 1.05 -0.44 -11.54
CA ILE A 141 0.74 -1.15 -12.79
C ILE A 141 1.22 -2.59 -12.71
N TYR A 142 2.44 -2.81 -12.24
CA TYR A 142 3.06 -4.13 -12.18
C TYR A 142 2.31 -5.07 -11.22
N ASN A 143 1.95 -4.59 -10.03
CA ASN A 143 1.21 -5.37 -9.03
C ASN A 143 -0.19 -5.74 -9.53
N SER A 144 -1.04 -4.75 -9.84
CA SER A 144 -2.47 -4.98 -10.11
C SER A 144 -2.72 -5.59 -11.48
N SER A 145 -2.03 -5.10 -12.51
CA SER A 145 -2.37 -5.42 -13.90
C SER A 145 -1.45 -6.46 -14.51
N LEU A 146 -0.14 -6.35 -14.32
CA LEU A 146 0.78 -7.34 -14.87
C LEU A 146 0.71 -8.64 -14.07
N TRP A 147 0.87 -8.58 -12.74
CA TRP A 147 0.87 -9.77 -11.89
C TRP A 147 -0.53 -10.22 -11.44
N GLY A 148 -1.53 -9.34 -11.43
CA GLY A 148 -2.84 -9.68 -10.86
C GLY A 148 -2.84 -9.80 -9.34
N GLN A 149 -1.87 -9.18 -8.67
CA GLN A 149 -1.85 -9.05 -7.21
C GLN A 149 -2.86 -7.99 -6.75
N CYS A 150 -3.13 -8.01 -5.45
CA CYS A 150 -4.22 -7.24 -4.87
C CYS A 150 -3.77 -6.32 -3.72
N ASP A 151 -2.47 -5.98 -3.67
CA ASP A 151 -1.90 -5.20 -2.57
C ASP A 151 -2.49 -3.78 -2.48
N VAL A 152 -2.99 -3.28 -3.59
CA VAL A 152 -3.70 -2.00 -3.65
C VAL A 152 -4.97 -1.96 -2.81
N ILE A 153 -5.64 -3.09 -2.57
CA ILE A 153 -6.94 -3.10 -1.89
C ILE A 153 -6.76 -2.70 -0.42
N TYR A 154 -5.90 -3.40 0.32
CA TYR A 154 -5.66 -3.06 1.72
C TYR A 154 -4.95 -1.70 1.83
N THR A 155 -4.05 -1.40 0.88
CA THR A 155 -3.39 -0.09 0.81
C THR A 155 -4.40 1.06 0.64
N THR A 156 -5.45 0.88 -0.17
CA THR A 156 -6.53 1.85 -0.31
C THR A 156 -7.19 2.13 1.03
N GLY A 157 -7.46 1.09 1.82
CA GLY A 157 -7.98 1.25 3.19
C GLY A 157 -7.01 1.98 4.13
N LEU A 158 -5.70 1.76 4.00
CA LEU A 158 -4.68 2.51 4.75
C LEU A 158 -4.65 4.00 4.35
N VAL A 159 -4.66 4.30 3.04
CA VAL A 159 -4.66 5.69 2.54
C VAL A 159 -5.97 6.39 2.92
N ALA A 160 -7.11 5.71 2.84
CA ALA A 160 -8.40 6.22 3.34
C ALA A 160 -8.36 6.48 4.85
N CYS A 161 -7.76 5.59 5.64
CA CYS A 161 -7.54 5.81 7.07
C CYS A 161 -6.73 7.09 7.32
N VAL A 162 -5.62 7.29 6.61
CA VAL A 162 -4.80 8.52 6.72
C VAL A 162 -5.60 9.76 6.30
N TYR A 163 -6.41 9.67 5.24
CA TYR A 163 -7.30 10.77 4.82
C TYR A 163 -8.29 11.15 5.91
N PHE A 164 -9.01 10.18 6.48
CA PHE A 164 -9.99 10.44 7.53
C PHE A 164 -9.35 10.96 8.82
N LEU A 165 -8.15 10.50 9.17
CA LEU A 165 -7.37 11.09 10.28
C LEU A 165 -6.96 12.54 9.99
N SER A 166 -6.64 12.87 8.74
CA SER A 166 -6.30 14.25 8.32
C SER A 166 -7.48 15.21 8.48
N ILE A 167 -8.71 14.71 8.36
CA ILE A 167 -9.95 15.48 8.55
C ILE A 167 -10.64 15.18 9.89
N TYR A 168 -9.92 14.62 10.86
CA TYR A 168 -10.37 14.42 12.25
C TYR A 168 -11.58 13.47 12.40
N LYS A 169 -11.80 12.56 11.44
CA LYS A 169 -12.90 11.57 11.45
C LYS A 169 -12.40 10.20 11.91
N GLN A 170 -12.44 9.97 13.22
CA GLN A 170 -11.90 8.75 13.85
C GLN A 170 -12.63 7.47 13.43
N ILE A 171 -13.97 7.48 13.43
CA ILE A 171 -14.78 6.28 13.10
C ILE A 171 -14.53 5.83 11.65
N PRO A 172 -14.67 6.69 10.61
CA PRO A 172 -14.33 6.30 9.24
C PRO A 172 -12.88 5.84 9.08
N ALA A 173 -11.93 6.42 9.82
CA ALA A 173 -10.55 5.98 9.80
C ALA A 173 -10.40 4.53 10.30
N LEU A 174 -10.99 4.21 11.46
CA LEU A 174 -10.96 2.87 12.04
C LEU A 174 -11.73 1.84 11.21
N ILE A 175 -12.83 2.24 10.57
CA ILE A 175 -13.54 1.38 9.60
C ILE A 175 -12.62 1.08 8.41
N SER A 176 -11.97 2.11 7.84
CA SER A 176 -11.07 1.94 6.69
C SER A 176 -9.88 1.03 7.03
N PHE A 177 -9.32 1.18 8.24
CA PHE A 177 -8.28 0.30 8.74
C PHE A 177 -8.77 -1.14 8.98
N GLY A 178 -9.96 -1.31 9.56
CA GLY A 178 -10.60 -2.62 9.74
C GLY A 178 -10.84 -3.34 8.40
N VAL A 179 -11.30 -2.62 7.38
CA VAL A 179 -11.42 -3.16 6.01
C VAL A 179 -10.05 -3.59 5.49
N ALA A 180 -9.01 -2.74 5.63
CA ALA A 180 -7.66 -3.10 5.20
C ALA A 180 -7.14 -4.37 5.89
N VAL A 181 -7.28 -4.45 7.22
CA VAL A 181 -6.91 -5.62 8.04
C VAL A 181 -7.67 -6.85 7.59
N SER A 182 -8.91 -6.73 7.13
CA SER A 182 -9.74 -7.85 6.68
C SER A 182 -9.32 -8.43 5.33
N PHE A 183 -8.64 -7.64 4.50
CA PHE A 183 -8.03 -8.12 3.26
C PHE A 183 -6.62 -8.66 3.48
N LYS A 184 -5.82 -8.01 4.32
CA LYS A 184 -4.43 -8.40 4.58
C LYS A 184 -3.94 -7.99 5.96
N LEU A 185 -3.27 -8.90 6.64
CA LEU A 185 -2.60 -8.61 7.91
C LEU A 185 -1.52 -7.52 7.77
N GLN A 186 -0.93 -7.36 6.59
CA GLN A 186 0.06 -6.33 6.26
C GLN A 186 -0.49 -4.90 6.43
N ALA A 187 -1.81 -4.72 6.56
CA ALA A 187 -2.38 -3.45 7.03
C ALA A 187 -1.77 -2.98 8.37
N MET A 188 -1.30 -3.91 9.22
CA MET A 188 -0.61 -3.61 10.47
C MET A 188 0.69 -2.80 10.29
N PHE A 189 1.20 -2.60 9.07
CA PHE A 189 2.31 -1.67 8.84
C PHE A 189 1.96 -0.22 9.22
N LEU A 190 0.68 0.15 9.29
CA LEU A 190 0.23 1.45 9.80
C LEU A 190 0.06 1.49 11.33
N ALA A 191 0.25 0.37 12.04
CA ALA A 191 0.04 0.28 13.49
C ALA A 191 0.85 1.31 14.32
N PRO A 192 2.13 1.63 14.00
CA PRO A 192 2.86 2.66 14.74
C PRO A 192 2.14 4.02 14.72
N LEU A 193 1.58 4.41 13.57
CA LEU A 193 0.79 5.65 13.46
C LEU A 193 -0.45 5.60 14.33
N LEU A 194 -1.23 4.51 14.27
CA LEU A 194 -2.47 4.38 15.04
C LEU A 194 -2.20 4.40 16.54
N LEU A 195 -1.14 3.73 17.00
CA LEU A 195 -0.70 3.79 18.39
C LEU A 195 -0.40 5.23 18.81
N ILE A 196 0.36 5.98 17.99
CA ILE A 196 0.64 7.41 18.25
C ILE A 196 -0.67 8.22 18.29
N MET A 197 -1.63 7.97 17.39
CA MET A 197 -2.90 8.69 17.38
C MET A 197 -3.73 8.42 18.64
N VAL A 198 -3.75 7.19 19.14
CA VAL A 198 -4.42 6.84 20.40
C VAL A 198 -3.74 7.53 21.59
N LEU A 199 -2.40 7.45 21.67
CA LEU A 199 -1.63 8.05 22.77
C LEU A 199 -1.72 9.58 22.79
N LYS A 200 -1.80 10.23 21.62
CA LYS A 200 -2.07 11.67 21.48
C LYS A 200 -3.56 12.02 21.58
N LYS A 201 -4.44 11.07 21.92
CA LYS A 201 -5.91 11.23 22.05
C LYS A 201 -6.60 11.74 20.77
N ARG A 202 -5.98 11.53 19.61
CA ARG A 202 -6.56 11.78 18.28
C ARG A 202 -7.52 10.68 17.85
N ILE A 203 -7.39 9.49 18.46
CA ILE A 203 -8.34 8.39 18.39
C ILE A 203 -8.71 8.03 19.83
N SER A 204 -9.99 8.02 20.15
CA SER A 204 -10.46 7.54 21.44
C SER A 204 -10.31 6.02 21.53
N TRP A 205 -9.66 5.53 22.58
CA TRP A 205 -9.33 4.09 22.72
C TRP A 205 -10.56 3.17 22.72
N TYR A 206 -11.71 3.65 23.20
CA TYR A 206 -12.97 2.88 23.21
C TYR A 206 -13.58 2.70 21.82
N PHE A 207 -13.07 3.37 20.78
CA PHE A 207 -13.44 3.08 19.38
C PHE A 207 -12.60 1.97 18.74
N LEU A 208 -11.49 1.55 19.35
CA LEU A 208 -10.64 0.48 18.80
C LEU A 208 -11.38 -0.84 18.49
N PRO A 209 -12.42 -1.25 19.24
CA PRO A 209 -13.25 -2.41 18.88
C PRO A 209 -13.93 -2.34 17.51
N ILE A 210 -14.00 -1.18 16.86
CA ILE A 210 -14.48 -1.07 15.47
C ILE A 210 -13.65 -1.92 14.51
N VAL A 211 -12.33 -2.02 14.72
CA VAL A 211 -11.43 -2.77 13.83
C VAL A 211 -11.77 -4.27 13.81
N PRO A 212 -11.80 -5.00 14.96
CA PRO A 212 -12.21 -6.40 14.97
C PRO A 212 -13.69 -6.58 14.61
N LEU A 213 -14.57 -5.61 14.91
CA LEU A 213 -15.98 -5.69 14.49
C LEU A 213 -16.10 -5.70 12.96
N VAL A 214 -15.41 -4.79 12.26
CA VAL A 214 -15.37 -4.77 10.79
C VAL A 214 -14.82 -6.09 10.24
N TYR A 215 -13.77 -6.62 10.87
CA TYR A 215 -13.22 -7.93 10.50
C TYR A 215 -14.28 -9.04 10.57
N VAL A 216 -14.96 -9.19 11.71
CA VAL A 216 -16.02 -10.19 11.90
C VAL A 216 -17.14 -10.00 10.89
N ILE A 217 -17.63 -8.77 10.70
CA ILE A 217 -18.69 -8.46 9.74
C ILE A 217 -18.31 -8.93 8.33
N LEU A 218 -17.08 -8.68 7.91
CA LEU A 218 -16.60 -9.09 6.59
C LEU A 218 -16.36 -10.61 6.47
N MET A 219 -16.32 -11.37 7.56
CA MET A 219 -16.30 -12.84 7.51
C MET A 219 -17.70 -13.46 7.44
N LEU A 220 -18.76 -12.73 7.79
CA LEU A 220 -20.12 -13.26 7.91
C LEU A 220 -20.65 -13.95 6.64
N PRO A 221 -20.45 -13.44 5.40
CA PRO A 221 -20.94 -14.15 4.22
C PRO A 221 -20.37 -15.56 4.07
N ALA A 222 -19.07 -15.78 4.32
CA ALA A 222 -18.50 -17.13 4.29
C ALA A 222 -18.99 -18.01 5.45
N TRP A 223 -19.25 -17.41 6.63
CA TRP A 223 -19.85 -18.12 7.75
C TRP A 223 -21.27 -18.61 7.41
N PHE A 224 -22.10 -17.74 6.82
CA PHE A 224 -23.45 -18.10 6.36
C PHE A 224 -23.44 -19.16 5.24
N ALA A 225 -22.39 -19.20 4.41
CA ALA A 225 -22.21 -20.28 3.44
C ALA A 225 -21.91 -21.63 4.10
N GLY A 226 -21.48 -21.64 5.38
CA GLY A 226 -21.22 -22.83 6.17
C GLY A 226 -19.75 -23.01 6.60
N ARG A 227 -18.89 -22.00 6.42
CA ARG A 227 -17.49 -22.08 6.86
C ARG A 227 -17.40 -21.95 8.39
N PRO A 228 -16.69 -22.85 9.11
CA PRO A 228 -16.57 -22.76 10.56
C PRO A 228 -15.95 -21.44 11.03
N MET A 229 -16.52 -20.82 12.07
CA MET A 229 -16.02 -19.55 12.61
C MET A 229 -14.53 -19.61 13.04
N PRO A 230 -14.01 -20.69 13.67
CA PRO A 230 -12.59 -20.77 13.98
C PRO A 230 -11.69 -20.64 12.75
N ASP A 231 -12.06 -21.25 11.62
CA ASP A 231 -11.30 -21.17 10.37
C ASP A 231 -11.25 -19.74 9.84
N LEU A 232 -12.30 -18.95 10.07
CA LEU A 232 -12.43 -17.57 9.64
C LEU A 232 -11.63 -16.61 10.54
N LEU A 233 -11.66 -16.82 11.86
CA LEU A 233 -10.97 -15.95 12.82
C LEU A 233 -9.47 -16.24 12.90
N LEU A 234 -9.05 -17.48 12.62
CA LEU A 234 -7.65 -17.92 12.72
C LEU A 234 -6.90 -17.90 11.39
N VAL A 235 -7.48 -17.36 10.30
CA VAL A 235 -6.84 -17.31 8.98
C VAL A 235 -5.41 -16.76 9.06
N TYR A 236 -5.21 -15.64 9.76
CA TYR A 236 -3.89 -15.02 9.87
C TYR A 236 -2.90 -15.79 10.74
N PHE A 237 -3.39 -16.46 11.78
CA PHE A 237 -2.56 -17.35 12.59
C PHE A 237 -2.06 -18.54 11.75
N ASN A 238 -2.94 -19.12 10.94
CA ASN A 238 -2.60 -20.24 10.05
C ASN A 238 -1.66 -19.81 8.91
N GLN A 239 -1.89 -18.65 8.30
CA GLN A 239 -0.99 -18.08 7.28
C GLN A 239 0.42 -17.81 7.83
N ALA A 240 0.52 -17.31 9.06
CA ALA A 240 1.80 -17.01 9.69
C ALA A 240 2.71 -18.25 9.77
N ASN A 241 2.16 -19.47 9.84
CA ASN A 241 2.95 -20.69 9.98
C ASN A 241 3.29 -21.38 8.65
N LYS A 242 2.81 -20.86 7.50
CA LYS A 242 2.91 -21.54 6.19
C LYS A 242 4.29 -21.41 5.53
N TYR A 243 4.90 -20.22 5.56
CA TYR A 243 6.17 -19.95 4.86
C TYR A 243 7.33 -19.71 5.83
N LYS A 244 8.42 -20.45 5.63
CA LYS A 244 9.64 -20.40 6.45
C LYS A 244 10.79 -19.68 5.72
N GLU A 245 10.55 -18.43 5.37
CA GLU A 245 11.56 -17.56 4.75
C GLU A 245 11.71 -16.27 5.56
N LEU A 246 12.96 -15.85 5.83
CA LEU A 246 13.28 -14.60 6.52
C LEU A 246 12.95 -13.37 5.68
N ALA A 247 13.20 -13.43 4.37
CA ALA A 247 12.81 -12.42 3.40
C ALA A 247 12.64 -13.11 2.04
N LYS A 248 11.47 -12.95 1.43
CA LYS A 248 11.13 -13.47 0.12
C LYS A 248 11.17 -12.33 -0.88
N GLY A 249 12.37 -12.02 -1.38
CA GLY A 249 12.60 -10.96 -2.35
C GLY A 249 12.37 -9.53 -1.82
N SER A 250 12.40 -9.33 -0.51
CA SER A 250 12.15 -8.03 0.11
C SER A 250 13.47 -7.27 0.35
N PRO A 251 13.61 -6.00 -0.08
CA PRO A 251 14.81 -5.19 0.13
C PRO A 251 14.89 -4.68 1.58
N ASN A 252 15.04 -5.59 2.56
CA ASN A 252 15.04 -5.28 3.99
C ASN A 252 16.26 -5.86 4.73
N LEU A 253 16.31 -5.68 6.06
CA LEU A 253 17.43 -6.14 6.89
C LEU A 253 17.68 -7.66 6.80
N TYR A 254 16.63 -8.45 6.68
CA TYR A 254 16.70 -9.91 6.76
C TYR A 254 17.14 -10.56 5.45
N GLN A 255 17.15 -9.83 4.33
CA GLN A 255 17.68 -10.31 3.05
C GLN A 255 19.18 -10.66 3.11
N TRP A 256 19.88 -10.15 4.13
CA TRP A 256 21.31 -10.36 4.37
C TRP A 256 21.60 -11.53 5.31
N ILE A 257 20.59 -12.11 5.93
CA ILE A 257 20.74 -13.18 6.90
C ILE A 257 20.38 -14.51 6.20
N PRO A 258 21.26 -15.53 6.23
CA PRO A 258 20.94 -16.84 5.69
C PRO A 258 19.68 -17.43 6.35
N ASN A 259 18.85 -18.09 5.55
CA ASN A 259 17.58 -18.63 6.02
C ASN A 259 17.76 -19.78 7.05
N ASP A 260 18.95 -20.36 7.17
CA ASP A 260 19.29 -21.38 8.17
C ASP A 260 19.07 -20.88 9.61
N PHE A 261 19.16 -19.57 9.83
CA PHE A 261 18.93 -18.95 11.15
C PHE A 261 17.45 -18.62 11.43
N TYR A 262 16.51 -19.06 10.58
CA TYR A 262 15.09 -18.68 10.65
C TYR A 262 14.48 -18.80 12.05
N ASN A 263 14.63 -19.96 12.70
CA ASN A 263 13.99 -20.25 13.98
C ASN A 263 14.48 -19.34 15.13
N ILE A 264 15.70 -18.82 15.03
CA ILE A 264 16.30 -17.91 16.02
C ILE A 264 15.98 -16.46 15.68
N VAL A 265 16.13 -16.11 14.39
CA VAL A 265 16.06 -14.72 13.92
C VAL A 265 14.62 -14.21 13.88
N VAL A 266 13.63 -15.05 13.57
CA VAL A 266 12.22 -14.61 13.52
C VAL A 266 11.73 -14.12 14.89
N PRO A 267 11.83 -14.88 16.00
CA PRO A 267 11.39 -14.40 17.32
C PRO A 267 12.11 -13.12 17.75
N ILE A 268 13.44 -13.04 17.55
CA ILE A 268 14.23 -11.85 17.88
C ILE A 268 13.76 -10.66 17.04
N GLY A 269 13.61 -10.84 15.73
CA GLY A 269 13.17 -9.80 14.82
C GLY A 269 11.78 -9.25 15.15
N LEU A 270 10.84 -10.13 15.53
CA LEU A 270 9.52 -9.73 16.00
C LEU A 270 9.60 -8.92 17.31
N ALA A 271 10.37 -9.38 18.29
CA ALA A 271 10.56 -8.67 19.56
C ALA A 271 11.19 -7.29 19.35
N LEU A 272 12.25 -7.22 18.52
CA LEU A 272 12.90 -5.97 18.13
C LEU A 272 11.94 -5.03 17.41
N THR A 273 11.07 -5.55 16.54
CA THR A 273 10.08 -4.72 15.84
C THR A 273 9.07 -4.11 16.80
N VAL A 274 8.55 -4.91 17.76
CA VAL A 274 7.63 -4.39 18.79
C VAL A 274 8.33 -3.34 19.66
N ALA A 275 9.55 -3.62 20.13
CA ALA A 275 10.32 -2.67 20.92
C ALA A 275 10.59 -1.36 20.17
N ALA A 276 10.97 -1.45 18.90
CA ALA A 276 11.27 -0.29 18.07
C ALA A 276 10.00 0.51 17.71
N MET A 277 8.85 -0.15 17.52
CA MET A 277 7.55 0.53 17.38
C MET A 277 7.16 1.28 18.66
N LEU A 278 7.31 0.66 19.83
CA LEU A 278 7.04 1.31 21.12
C LEU A 278 8.00 2.48 21.36
N LEU A 279 9.28 2.33 21.01
CA LEU A 279 10.27 3.41 21.08
C LEU A 279 9.89 4.58 20.16
N LEU A 280 9.50 4.30 18.90
CA LEU A 280 9.04 5.34 17.98
C LEU A 280 7.84 6.09 18.56
N ALA A 281 6.84 5.37 19.08
CA ALA A 281 5.69 5.99 19.73
C ALA A 281 6.10 6.82 20.95
N TYR A 282 7.01 6.31 21.78
CA TYR A 282 7.53 7.03 22.94
C TYR A 282 8.22 8.35 22.54
N LEU A 283 9.11 8.30 21.54
CA LEU A 283 9.84 9.46 21.05
C LEU A 283 8.90 10.53 20.48
N VAL A 284 7.83 10.14 19.80
CA VAL A 284 6.86 11.09 19.22
C VAL A 284 5.90 11.66 20.28
N VAL A 285 5.47 10.83 21.23
CA VAL A 285 4.42 11.19 22.19
C VAL A 285 4.97 11.98 23.37
N PHE A 286 6.03 11.47 24.00
CA PHE A 286 6.49 11.94 25.31
C PHE A 286 7.70 12.87 25.23
N LYS A 287 8.54 12.76 24.20
CA LYS A 287 9.73 13.62 24.06
C LYS A 287 9.39 15.05 23.65
N ASN A 288 8.22 15.29 23.05
CA ASN A 288 7.75 16.63 22.72
C ASN A 288 6.22 16.74 22.77
N ARG A 289 5.74 17.95 23.06
CA ARG A 289 4.31 18.30 23.13
C ARG A 289 3.76 18.84 21.81
N LEU A 290 4.42 18.54 20.69
CA LEU A 290 3.98 19.03 19.39
C LEU A 290 2.64 18.39 19.01
N GLU A 291 1.73 19.22 18.48
CA GLU A 291 0.49 18.76 17.90
C GLU A 291 0.73 18.04 16.57
N ILE A 292 -0.09 17.05 16.27
CA ILE A 292 -0.05 16.36 14.97
C ILE A 292 -0.78 17.23 13.95
N THR A 293 0.00 18.09 13.30
CA THR A 293 -0.43 18.80 12.09
C THR A 293 -0.56 17.81 10.93
N GLN A 294 -1.16 18.25 9.84
CA GLN A 294 -1.31 17.42 8.66
C GLN A 294 0.03 16.97 8.06
N ASP A 295 1.00 17.88 7.95
CA ASP A 295 2.35 17.56 7.49
C ASP A 295 3.00 16.47 8.36
N ARG A 296 2.87 16.57 9.69
CA ARG A 296 3.37 15.58 10.64
C ARG A 296 2.65 14.24 10.52
N LEU A 297 1.33 14.25 10.30
CA LEU A 297 0.55 13.02 10.10
C LEU A 297 1.05 12.26 8.87
N ILE A 298 1.23 12.93 7.73
CA ILE A 298 1.76 12.31 6.50
C ILE A 298 3.17 11.79 6.74
N HIS A 299 4.03 12.57 7.40
CA HIS A 299 5.39 12.16 7.73
C HIS A 299 5.42 10.87 8.57
N LEU A 300 4.63 10.81 9.65
CA LEU A 300 4.53 9.65 10.53
C LEU A 300 3.90 8.45 9.83
N ALA A 301 2.92 8.66 8.95
CA ALA A 301 2.31 7.61 8.15
C ALA A 301 3.34 6.98 7.21
N THR A 302 4.11 7.80 6.47
CA THR A 302 5.20 7.35 5.59
C THR A 302 6.30 6.63 6.38
N ILE A 303 6.68 7.13 7.56
CA ILE A 303 7.62 6.42 8.45
C ILE A 303 7.05 5.04 8.80
N SER A 304 5.79 4.94 9.23
CA SER A 304 5.21 3.67 9.70
C SER A 304 5.27 2.59 8.61
N VAL A 305 4.81 2.90 7.40
CA VAL A 305 4.73 1.93 6.30
C VAL A 305 6.09 1.59 5.68
N LEU A 306 7.12 2.41 5.87
CA LEU A 306 8.50 2.06 5.49
C LEU A 306 9.22 1.28 6.59
N PHE A 307 9.08 1.75 7.81
CA PHE A 307 9.74 1.22 8.99
C PHE A 307 9.38 -0.23 9.23
N MET A 308 8.09 -0.55 9.27
CA MET A 308 7.61 -1.89 9.61
C MET A 308 8.15 -2.97 8.64
N PRO A 309 7.93 -2.92 7.32
CA PRO A 309 8.47 -3.93 6.41
C PRO A 309 10.01 -3.91 6.29
N TYR A 310 10.67 -2.83 6.67
CA TYR A 310 12.13 -2.78 6.68
C TYR A 310 12.75 -3.58 7.85
N ILE A 311 12.10 -3.58 9.03
CA ILE A 311 12.62 -4.20 10.25
C ILE A 311 11.93 -5.49 10.69
N LEU A 312 10.78 -5.83 10.10
CA LEU A 312 10.07 -7.09 10.39
C LEU A 312 10.68 -8.24 9.56
N PRO A 313 10.88 -9.45 10.12
CA PRO A 313 11.18 -10.64 9.32
C PRO A 313 9.94 -11.10 8.54
N LYS A 314 10.11 -12.07 7.63
CA LYS A 314 9.06 -12.72 6.84
C LYS A 314 8.35 -11.79 5.84
N MET A 315 9.12 -10.86 5.26
CA MET A 315 8.61 -9.90 4.29
C MET A 315 8.75 -10.40 2.86
N HIS A 316 7.79 -10.03 2.01
CA HIS A 316 7.68 -10.41 0.60
C HIS A 316 7.99 -9.18 -0.28
N GLU A 317 8.41 -9.37 -1.54
CA GLU A 317 8.82 -8.26 -2.43
C GLU A 317 7.76 -7.15 -2.59
N ARG A 318 6.48 -7.50 -2.46
CA ARG A 318 5.35 -6.59 -2.60
C ARG A 318 4.93 -5.86 -1.32
N TYR A 319 5.56 -6.13 -0.18
CA TYR A 319 5.13 -5.57 1.11
C TYR A 319 5.53 -4.10 1.32
N PHE A 320 6.35 -3.53 0.44
CA PHE A 320 6.58 -2.09 0.36
C PHE A 320 5.50 -1.34 -0.44
N TYR A 321 4.49 -2.00 -0.99
CA TYR A 321 3.42 -1.34 -1.76
C TYR A 321 2.74 -0.17 -1.00
N PRO A 322 2.41 -0.25 0.30
CA PRO A 322 1.89 0.90 1.03
C PRO A 322 2.89 2.07 1.13
N ALA A 323 4.18 1.75 1.22
CA ALA A 323 5.24 2.75 1.20
C ALA A 323 5.40 3.40 -0.17
N ASP A 324 5.21 2.66 -1.26
CA ASP A 324 5.18 3.22 -2.62
C ASP A 324 4.13 4.34 -2.72
N ILE A 325 2.91 4.09 -2.24
CA ILE A 325 1.82 5.09 -2.29
C ILE A 325 2.06 6.25 -1.31
N LEU A 326 2.41 5.97 -0.05
CA LEU A 326 2.61 7.05 0.93
C LEU A 326 3.87 7.87 0.67
N SER A 327 4.89 7.32 0.00
CA SER A 327 6.06 8.08 -0.41
C SER A 327 5.74 9.04 -1.56
N ILE A 328 4.84 8.66 -2.50
CA ILE A 328 4.28 9.60 -3.49
C ILE A 328 3.59 10.75 -2.76
N ILE A 329 2.66 10.47 -1.84
CA ILE A 329 1.97 11.51 -1.06
C ILE A 329 2.98 12.40 -0.33
N PHE A 330 3.99 11.80 0.31
CA PHE A 330 5.07 12.50 0.99
C PHE A 330 5.82 13.47 0.07
N ALA A 331 6.14 13.07 -1.17
CA ALA A 331 6.82 13.92 -2.14
C ALA A 331 5.99 15.14 -2.59
N PHE A 332 4.66 15.06 -2.54
CA PHE A 332 3.78 16.22 -2.73
C PHE A 332 3.74 17.13 -1.49
N TYR A 333 3.82 16.56 -0.29
CA TYR A 333 3.85 17.34 0.96
C TYR A 333 5.20 18.01 1.22
N PHE A 334 6.29 17.38 0.78
CA PHE A 334 7.66 17.86 0.96
C PHE A 334 8.40 17.81 -0.38
N PRO A 335 8.13 18.75 -1.31
CA PRO A 335 8.71 18.76 -2.65
C PRO A 335 10.24 18.73 -2.70
N GLN A 336 10.91 19.28 -1.68
CA GLN A 336 12.37 19.21 -1.54
C GLN A 336 12.90 17.79 -1.29
N TYR A 337 12.03 16.85 -0.93
CA TYR A 337 12.35 15.45 -0.64
C TYR A 337 11.70 14.48 -1.64
N ARG A 338 11.40 14.91 -2.87
CA ARG A 338 10.85 14.04 -3.94
C ARG A 338 11.68 12.78 -4.21
N TRP A 339 12.99 12.86 -3.97
CA TRP A 339 13.90 11.72 -4.10
C TRP A 339 13.51 10.56 -3.16
N VAL A 340 12.80 10.81 -2.06
CA VAL A 340 12.28 9.76 -1.16
C VAL A 340 11.33 8.84 -1.92
N ALA A 341 10.37 9.40 -2.66
CA ALA A 341 9.46 8.60 -3.49
C ALA A 341 10.20 7.80 -4.55
N ILE A 342 11.19 8.42 -5.20
CA ILE A 342 11.99 7.78 -6.24
C ILE A 342 12.78 6.59 -5.64
N SER A 343 13.45 6.79 -4.51
CA SER A 343 14.23 5.75 -3.81
C SER A 343 13.34 4.56 -3.42
N VAL A 344 12.19 4.82 -2.80
CA VAL A 344 11.24 3.79 -2.37
C VAL A 344 10.69 3.02 -3.57
N GLN A 345 10.24 3.73 -4.60
CA GLN A 345 9.69 3.11 -5.81
C GLN A 345 10.71 2.26 -6.55
N LEU A 346 11.96 2.72 -6.66
CA LEU A 346 13.03 1.92 -7.28
C LEU A 346 13.30 0.67 -6.45
N ALA A 347 13.48 0.80 -5.14
CA ALA A 347 13.75 -0.35 -4.27
C ALA A 347 12.63 -1.39 -4.32
N SER A 348 11.37 -0.95 -4.25
CA SER A 348 10.19 -1.79 -4.39
C SER A 348 10.15 -2.46 -5.77
N PHE A 349 10.31 -1.68 -6.85
CA PHE A 349 10.28 -2.19 -8.23
C PHE A 349 11.36 -3.25 -8.50
N PHE A 350 12.58 -3.08 -7.99
CA PHE A 350 13.62 -4.12 -8.10
C PHE A 350 13.30 -5.38 -7.28
N GLY A 351 12.53 -5.24 -6.19
CA GLY A 351 11.88 -6.37 -5.51
C GLY A 351 11.01 -7.18 -6.48
N TYR A 352 10.12 -6.51 -7.21
CA TYR A 352 9.24 -7.16 -8.20
C TYR A 352 10.00 -7.84 -9.35
N LEU A 353 11.13 -7.28 -9.78
CA LEU A 353 11.95 -7.91 -10.82
C LEU A 353 12.63 -9.21 -10.36
N GLY A 354 12.75 -9.44 -9.05
CA GLY A 354 13.20 -10.71 -8.50
C GLY A 354 14.71 -10.95 -8.58
N THR A 355 15.52 -9.98 -9.01
CA THR A 355 16.97 -10.16 -9.17
C THR A 355 17.69 -10.07 -7.81
N PRO A 356 18.26 -11.16 -7.26
CA PRO A 356 18.72 -11.20 -5.86
C PRO A 356 19.78 -10.15 -5.51
N ILE A 357 20.71 -9.86 -6.42
CA ILE A 357 21.75 -8.85 -6.19
C ILE A 357 21.15 -7.44 -6.10
N TYR A 358 20.17 -7.11 -6.94
CA TYR A 358 19.50 -5.80 -6.88
C TYR A 358 18.68 -5.66 -5.61
N ILE A 359 17.95 -6.71 -5.20
CA ILE A 359 17.16 -6.68 -3.96
C ILE A 359 18.06 -6.39 -2.76
N LYS A 360 19.23 -7.04 -2.68
CA LYS A 360 20.25 -6.76 -1.66
C LYS A 360 20.74 -5.31 -1.75
N LEU A 361 21.22 -4.88 -2.92
CA LEU A 361 21.76 -3.53 -3.10
C LEU A 361 20.75 -2.43 -2.76
N PHE A 362 19.48 -2.60 -3.15
CA PHE A 362 18.41 -1.63 -2.89
C PHE A 362 17.92 -1.60 -1.43
N ALA A 363 18.30 -2.58 -0.59
CA ALA A 363 18.06 -2.52 0.85
C ALA A 363 18.85 -1.37 1.54
N PHE A 364 20.01 -0.97 1.01
CA PHE A 364 20.79 0.14 1.56
C PHE A 364 20.17 1.52 1.26
N PRO A 365 19.84 1.90 0.01
CA PRO A 365 19.09 3.12 -0.28
C PRO A 365 17.79 3.21 0.51
N LEU A 366 17.06 2.09 0.65
CA LEU A 366 15.80 2.09 1.39
C LEU A 366 16.02 2.34 2.89
N GLY A 367 17.06 1.74 3.48
CA GLY A 367 17.48 2.01 4.86
C GLY A 367 17.92 3.45 5.06
N PHE A 368 18.69 4.01 4.12
CA PHE A 368 19.08 5.42 4.13
C PHE A 368 17.86 6.33 4.02
N THR A 369 16.91 6.02 3.15
CA THR A 369 15.65 6.76 3.02
C THR A 369 14.86 6.74 4.32
N LEU A 370 14.72 5.57 4.97
CA LEU A 370 14.06 5.44 6.27
C LEU A 370 14.77 6.27 7.34
N TRP A 371 16.10 6.14 7.45
CA TRP A 371 16.90 6.96 8.37
C TRP A 371 16.71 8.45 8.11
N PHE A 372 16.74 8.88 6.85
CA PHE A 372 16.56 10.27 6.46
C PHE A 372 15.21 10.82 6.90
N ILE A 373 14.11 10.13 6.59
CA ILE A 373 12.76 10.61 6.95
C ILE A 373 12.58 10.64 8.47
N VAL A 374 13.13 9.67 9.21
CA VAL A 374 13.10 9.66 10.67
C VAL A 374 13.91 10.83 11.24
N ARG A 375 15.10 11.09 10.69
CA ARG A 375 15.98 12.17 11.12
C ARG A 375 15.38 13.56 10.88
N HIS A 376 14.60 13.72 9.83
CA HIS A 376 13.95 14.98 9.44
C HIS A 376 12.52 15.12 10.01
N CYS A 377 12.05 14.16 10.80
CA CYS A 377 10.79 14.31 11.53
C CYS A 377 11.02 15.18 12.77
N ASP A 378 10.41 16.37 12.80
CA ASP A 378 10.54 17.33 13.91
C ASP A 378 9.98 16.77 15.23
N MET A 379 8.99 15.87 15.15
CA MET A 379 8.45 15.13 16.30
C MET A 379 9.40 14.06 16.85
N ILE A 380 10.52 13.75 16.20
CA ILE A 380 11.53 12.81 16.73
C ILE A 380 12.82 13.56 17.06
N TYR A 381 13.20 14.49 16.17
CA TYR A 381 14.39 15.33 16.25
C TYR A 381 14.04 16.82 16.10
N PRO A 382 13.60 17.49 17.18
CA PRO A 382 13.14 18.89 17.14
C PRO A 382 14.26 19.90 16.79
N LYS A 383 15.53 19.55 16.99
CA LYS A 383 16.69 20.47 16.87
C LYS A 383 17.18 20.77 15.43
N LEU A 384 16.47 20.34 14.37
CA LEU A 384 16.92 20.57 12.98
C LEU A 384 16.27 21.79 12.28
N LYS A 385 15.15 22.33 12.78
CA LYS A 385 14.52 23.53 12.17
C LYS A 385 14.95 24.86 12.78
N ALA A 386 15.44 24.87 14.02
CA ALA A 386 15.83 26.11 14.72
C ALA A 386 17.14 26.75 14.21
N LYS A 387 17.80 26.16 13.20
CA LYS A 387 19.06 26.67 12.63
C LYS A 387 18.97 27.07 11.15
N ILE A 388 17.79 26.98 10.54
CA ILE A 388 17.57 27.27 9.10
C ILE A 388 16.39 28.25 8.90
N SER A 389 15.83 28.82 9.97
CA SER A 389 14.84 29.90 9.88
C SER A 389 15.52 31.25 9.82
#